data_AF-A0AA96PDH3-F1
#
_entry.id   AF-A0AA96PDH3-F1
#
_cell.length_a   1.000
_cell.length_b   1.000
_cell.length_c   1.000
_cell.angle_alpha   90.00
_cell.angle_beta   90.00
_cell.angle_gamma   90.00
#
_symmetry.space_group_name_H-M   'P 1'
#
loop_
_entity.id
_entity.type
_entity.pdbx_description
1 polymer ?
#
loop_
_entity_poly.entity_id
_entity_poly.type
_entity_poly.pdbx_seq_one_letter_code
_entity_poly.pdbx_strand_id
1 'polypeptide(L)' 'MIDADISNTAIAMMCDIARASGLDLNAEKRAVLDGLIAQGLVEVIDQAKPAAAPKFAITLKGQQLLDERGVGVNEA' A
#
# COMPACT_ATOMS: atom_id res chain seq x y z
N MET A 1 8.54 20.09 1.11
CA MET A 1 7.48 19.16 1.53
C MET A 1 7.20 18.30 0.31
N ILE A 2 7.66 17.05 0.30
CA ILE A 2 7.45 16.18 -0.87
C ILE A 2 6.01 15.70 -0.77
N ASP A 3 5.09 16.50 -1.32
CA ASP A 3 3.83 15.97 -1.82
C ASP A 3 4.19 15.09 -3.00
N ALA A 4 4.57 13.84 -2.70
CA ALA A 4 4.51 12.80 -3.70
C ALA A 4 3.02 12.71 -4.04
N ASP A 5 2.68 13.15 -5.25
CA ASP A 5 1.37 12.95 -5.84
C ASP A 5 1.17 11.44 -5.98
N ILE A 6 0.69 10.83 -4.89
CA ILE A 6 0.36 9.42 -4.86
C ILE A 6 -0.92 9.28 -5.66
N SER A 7 -0.84 8.50 -6.73
CA SER A 7 -1.97 8.19 -7.59
C SER A 7 -3.10 7.55 -6.79
N ASN A 8 -4.35 7.81 -7.18
CA ASN A 8 -5.53 7.13 -6.62
C ASN A 8 -5.40 5.60 -6.65
N THR A 9 -4.73 5.03 -7.66
CA THR A 9 -4.44 3.60 -7.75
C THR A 9 -3.54 3.13 -6.61
N ALA A 10 -2.54 3.94 -6.24
CA ALA A 10 -1.64 3.64 -5.13
C ALA A 10 -2.37 3.68 -3.78
N ILE A 11 -3.25 4.67 -3.58
CA ILE A 11 -4.11 4.77 -2.38
C ILE A 11 -5.03 3.55 -2.28
N ALA A 12 -5.70 3.17 -3.36
CA ALA A 12 -6.58 2.00 -3.39
C ALA A 12 -5.83 0.71 -3.04
N MET A 13 -4.63 0.52 -3.60
CA MET A 13 -3.78 -0.62 -3.25
C MET A 13 -3.37 -0.59 -1.78
N MET A 14 -3.02 0.57 -1.23
CA MET A 14 -2.66 0.69 0.18
C MET A 14 -3.84 0.32 1.10
N CYS A 15 -5.07 0.72 0.75
CA CYS A 15 -6.29 0.30 1.43
C CYS A 15 -6.52 -1.21 1.38
N ASP A 16 -6.35 -1.83 0.20
CA ASP A 16 -6.55 -3.26 0.04
C ASP A 16 -5.54 -4.06 0.87
N ILE A 17 -4.28 -3.61 0.91
CA ILE A 17 -3.23 -4.17 1.78
C ILE A 17 -3.62 -4.00 3.25
N ALA A 18 -4.04 -2.80 3.67
CA ALA A 18 -4.44 -2.52 5.06
C ALA A 18 -5.62 -3.38 5.51
N ARG A 19 -6.57 -3.67 4.61
CA ARG A 19 -7.74 -4.52 4.88
C ARG A 19 -7.43 -6.02 4.82
N ALA A 20 -6.21 -6.39 4.43
CA ALA A 20 -5.83 -7.76 4.09
C ALA A 20 -6.77 -8.40 3.04
N SER A 21 -7.45 -7.58 2.22
CA SER A 21 -8.19 -8.05 1.07
C SER A 21 -7.17 -8.30 -0.02
N GLY A 22 -6.81 -9.56 -0.24
CA GLY A 22 -5.68 -9.97 -1.08
C GLY A 22 -5.51 -9.14 -2.36
N LEU A 23 -4.25 -8.80 -2.67
CA LEU A 23 -3.93 -8.02 -3.85
C LEU A 23 -3.89 -8.89 -5.10
N ASP A 24 -4.76 -8.58 -6.05
CA ASP A 24 -4.60 -9.04 -7.43
C ASP A 24 -3.48 -8.22 -8.09
N LEU A 25 -2.29 -8.81 -8.22
CA LEU A 25 -1.10 -8.15 -8.77
C LEU A 25 -0.95 -8.43 -10.26
N ASN A 26 -1.34 -7.47 -11.09
CA ASN A 26 -0.94 -7.42 -12.49
C ASN A 26 0.36 -6.60 -12.66
N ALA A 27 0.91 -6.55 -13.88
CA ALA A 27 2.19 -5.85 -14.14
C ALA A 27 2.15 -4.35 -13.77
N GLU A 28 1.02 -3.69 -13.99
CA GLU A 28 0.82 -2.27 -13.67
C GLU A 28 0.77 -2.03 -12.15
N LYS A 29 -0.04 -2.79 -11.43
CA LYS A 29 -0.13 -2.76 -9.97
C LYS A 29 1.20 -3.16 -9.33
N ARG A 30 1.97 -4.05 -9.95
CA ARG A 30 3.30 -4.41 -9.47
C ARG A 30 4.25 -3.21 -9.50
N ALA A 31 4.25 -2.45 -10.60
CA ALA A 31 5.07 -1.23 -10.69
C ALA A 31 4.65 -0.18 -9.65
N VAL A 32 3.35 -0.03 -9.40
CA VAL A 32 2.83 0.86 -8.34
C VAL A 32 3.28 0.38 -6.96
N LEU A 33 3.16 -0.92 -6.68
CA LEU A 33 3.58 -1.53 -5.42
C LEU A 33 5.09 -1.38 -5.19
N ASP A 34 5.91 -1.63 -6.20
CA ASP A 34 7.36 -1.44 -6.10
C ASP A 34 7.70 0.03 -5.80
N GLY A 35 6.96 0.97 -6.38
CA GLY A 35 7.05 2.40 -6.03
C GLY A 35 6.64 2.70 -4.58
N LEU A 36 5.61 2.05 -4.05
CA LEU A 36 5.19 2.19 -2.65
C LEU A 36 6.22 1.61 -1.67
N ILE A 37 6.83 0.49 -2.02
CA ILE A 37 7.91 -0.14 -1.25
C ILE A 37 9.16 0.76 -1.27
N ALA A 38 9.54 1.27 -2.43
CA ALA A 38 10.68 2.19 -2.56
C ALA A 38 10.50 3.48 -1.76
N GLN A 39 9.25 3.95 -1.61
CA GLN A 39 8.91 5.10 -0.78
C GLN A 39 8.81 4.78 0.73
N GLY A 40 8.93 3.51 1.11
CA GLY A 40 8.82 3.03 2.49
C GLY A 40 7.40 3.10 3.05
N LEU A 41 6.38 3.07 2.19
CA LEU A 41 4.97 3.11 2.57
C LEU A 41 4.37 1.71 2.72
N VAL A 42 4.95 0.73 2.03
CA VAL A 42 4.60 -0.69 2.09
C VAL A 42 5.87 -1.49 2.38
N GLU A 43 5.73 -2.57 3.14
CA GLU A 43 6.79 -3.55 3.38
C GLU A 43 6.34 -4.97 3.00
N VAL A 44 7.30 -5.81 2.64
CA VAL A 44 7.08 -7.22 2.33
C VAL A 44 7.29 -8.03 3.60
N ILE A 45 6.23 -8.63 4.13
CA ILE A 45 6.25 -9.32 5.44
C ILE A 45 6.51 -10.81 5.32
N ASP A 46 6.17 -11.44 4.19
CA ASP A 46 6.37 -12.87 4.03
C ASP A 46 6.69 -13.21 2.57
N GLN A 47 7.92 -13.66 2.35
CA GLN A 47 8.37 -14.37 1.13
C GLN A 47 8.63 -15.86 1.43
N ALA A 48 8.30 -16.34 2.63
CA ALA A 48 8.87 -17.56 3.19
C ALA A 48 8.30 -18.85 2.58
N LYS A 49 7.24 -18.76 1.77
CA LYS A 49 6.69 -19.92 1.05
C LYS A 49 6.59 -19.66 -0.45
N PRO A 50 7.30 -20.41 -1.31
CA PRO A 50 7.20 -20.28 -2.77
C PRO A 50 5.82 -20.64 -3.33
N ALA A 51 4.93 -21.23 -2.52
CA ALA A 51 3.56 -21.57 -2.90
C ALA A 51 2.50 -20.56 -2.40
N ALA A 52 2.88 -19.56 -1.58
CA ALA A 52 1.96 -18.54 -1.10
C ALA A 52 2.23 -17.22 -1.82
N ALA A 53 1.17 -16.47 -2.14
CA ALA A 53 1.32 -15.10 -2.62
C ALA A 53 2.09 -14.27 -1.57
N PRO A 54 3.04 -13.42 -2.00
CA PRO A 54 3.79 -12.57 -1.08
C PRO A 54 2.83 -11.73 -0.23
N LYS A 55 3.08 -11.65 1.07
CA LYS A 55 2.29 -10.80 1.97
C LYS A 55 2.92 -9.42 2.06
N PHE A 56 2.07 -8.41 2.04
CA PHE A 56 2.44 -7.02 2.17
C PHE A 56 1.76 -6.42 3.39
N ALA A 57 2.43 -5.50 4.07
CA ALA A 57 1.86 -4.67 5.12
C ALA A 57 2.10 -3.21 4.81
N ILE A 58 1.19 -2.36 5.28
CA ILE A 58 1.39 -0.93 5.32
C ILE A 58 2.30 -0.58 6.47
N THR A 59 3.35 0.20 6.20
CA THR A 59 4.25 0.69 7.24
C THR A 59 3.57 1.80 8.04
N LEU A 60 4.13 2.17 9.19
CA LEU A 60 3.65 3.32 9.96
C LEU A 60 3.58 4.61 9.13
N LYS A 61 4.54 4.81 8.21
CA LYS A 61 4.57 5.95 7.29
C LYS A 61 3.44 5.90 6.28
N GLY A 62 3.15 4.71 5.73
CA GLY A 62 2.04 4.51 4.81
C GLY A 62 0.69 4.75 5.48
N GLN A 63 0.53 4.34 6.73
CA GLN A 63 -0.69 4.58 7.50
C GLN A 63 -0.91 6.08 7.74
N GLN A 64 0.13 6.80 8.20
CA GLN A 64 0.05 8.26 8.38
C GLN A 64 -0.36 8.98 7.10
N LEU A 65 0.19 8.57 5.95
CA LEU A 65 -0.18 9.15 4.66
C LEU A 65 -1.66 8.91 4.30
N LEU A 66 -2.20 7.72 4.59
CA LEU A 66 -3.62 7.44 4.39
C LEU A 66 -4.50 8.31 5.29
N ASP A 67 -4.10 8.47 6.55
CA ASP A 67 -4.80 9.30 7.52
C ASP A 67 -4.78 10.80 7.12
N GLU A 68 -3.61 11.31 6.69
CA GLU A 68 -3.44 12.69 6.22
C GLU A 68 -4.27 13.01 4.96
N ARG A 69 -4.49 12.00 4.10
CA ARG A 69 -5.28 12.15 2.88
C ARG A 69 -6.78 11.96 3.11
N GLY A 70 -7.22 11.79 4.36
CA GLY A 70 -8.64 11.68 4.72
C GLY A 70 -9.25 10.32 4.40
N VAL A 71 -8.44 9.28 4.20
CA VAL A 71 -8.91 7.87 4.13
C VAL A 71 -9.09 7.34 5.56
N GLY A 72 -9.78 8.12 6.37
CA GLY A 72 -9.84 8.01 7.82
C GLY A 72 -10.64 9.18 8.39
N VAL A 73 -11.95 9.00 8.46
CA VAL A 73 -12.88 9.76 9.32
C VAL A 73 -13.09 11.23 8.94
N ASN A 74 -13.90 11.48 7.90
CA ASN A 74 -14.77 12.66 7.90
C ASN A 74 -16.23 12.21 7.96
N GLU A 75 -16.61 11.65 9.10
CA GLU A 75 -18.01 11.64 9.56
C GLU A 75 -18.03 12.51 10.83
N ALA A 76 -18.33 13.80 10.65
CA ALA A 76 -18.65 14.74 11.70
C ALA A 76 -19.97 15.45 11.34
#